data_AF-A0A3L6DLK9-F1
#
_entry.id   AF-A0A3L6DLK9-F1
#
_cell.length_a   1.000
_cell.length_b   1.000
_cell.length_c   1.000
_cell.angle_alpha   90.00
_cell.angle_beta   90.00
_cell.angle_gamma   90.00
#
_symmetry.space_group_name_H-M   'P 1'
#
loop_
_entity.id
_entity.type
_entity.pdbx_description
1 polymer ?
#
loop_
_entity_poly.entity_id
_entity_poly.type
_entity_poly.pdbx_seq_one_letter_code
_entity_poly.pdbx_strand_id
1 'polypeptide(L)'
;MEHVAGNWLMGFSKHDKSLILMGVAAMVWALWLSRNEVVFYHDNPKTYMQVIYRGTYWCRSWALLQRHEAAKEKLVQACRHLEKVVMMVFAHNG
;
A
#
# COMPACT_ATOMS: atom_id res chain seq x y z
N MET A 1 7.76 12.34 15.12
CA MET A 1 6.81 11.97 14.03
C MET A 1 5.64 11.13 14.55
N GLU A 2 5.16 11.34 15.79
CA GLU A 2 4.12 10.48 16.39
C GLU A 2 2.72 11.12 16.44
N HIS A 3 2.58 12.41 16.11
CA HIS A 3 1.33 13.13 16.39
C HIS A 3 0.25 13.05 15.29
N VAL A 4 0.60 12.72 14.04
CA VAL A 4 -0.38 12.75 12.94
C VAL A 4 -1.15 11.44 12.80
N ALA A 5 -0.49 10.30 12.98
CA ALA A 5 -1.13 8.99 12.87
C ALA A 5 -1.64 8.44 14.22
N GLY A 6 -0.98 8.77 15.33
CA GLY A 6 -1.29 8.20 16.64
C GLY A 6 -2.71 8.51 17.13
N ASN A 7 -3.14 9.76 16.97
CA ASN A 7 -4.47 10.19 17.39
C ASN A 7 -5.59 9.73 16.43
N TRP A 8 -5.30 9.69 15.13
CA TRP A 8 -6.25 9.18 14.11
C TRP A 8 -6.51 7.68 14.27
N LEU A 9 -5.46 6.91 14.62
CA LEU A 9 -5.60 5.48 14.86
C LEU A 9 -6.38 5.18 16.16
N MET A 10 -6.51 6.11 17.11
CA MET A 10 -7.04 5.85 18.45
C MET A 10 -8.48 5.28 18.45
N GLY A 11 -9.29 5.60 17.44
CA GLY A 11 -10.65 5.06 17.25
C GLY A 11 -10.73 3.67 16.61
N PHE A 12 -9.63 3.11 16.14
CA PHE A 12 -9.60 1.80 15.47
C PHE A 12 -9.28 0.66 16.44
N SER A 13 -9.88 -0.50 16.20
CA SER A 13 -9.56 -1.72 16.93
C SER A 13 -8.07 -2.08 16.77
N LYS A 14 -7.47 -2.78 17.73
CA LYS A 14 -6.06 -3.25 17.63
C LYS A 14 -5.80 -4.02 16.33
N HIS A 15 -6.80 -4.76 15.88
CA HIS A 15 -6.76 -5.52 14.64
C HIS A 15 -6.73 -4.59 13.41
N ASP A 16 -7.62 -3.59 13.33
CA ASP A 16 -7.64 -2.66 12.19
C ASP A 16 -6.37 -1.80 12.14
N LYS A 17 -5.83 -1.39 13.30
CA LYS A 17 -4.52 -0.71 13.38
C LYS A 17 -3.39 -1.55 12.77
N SER A 18 -3.37 -2.85 13.08
CA SER A 18 -2.37 -3.78 12.54
C SER A 18 -2.49 -3.91 11.02
N LEU A 19 -3.71 -3.93 10.49
CA LEU A 19 -3.94 -3.99 9.03
C LEU A 19 -3.50 -2.70 8.34
N ILE A 20 -3.78 -1.54 8.93
CA ILE A 20 -3.34 -0.24 8.40
C ILE A 20 -1.81 -0.18 8.38
N LEU A 21 -1.16 -0.57 9.48
CA LEU A 21 0.30 -0.58 9.55
C LEU A 21 0.92 -1.54 8.52
N MET A 22 0.31 -2.71 8.34
CA MET A 22 0.73 -3.67 7.30
C MET A 22 0.61 -3.05 5.89
N GLY A 23 -0.49 -2.36 5.59
CA GLY A 23 -0.68 -1.68 4.31
C GLY A 23 0.32 -0.55 4.07
N VAL A 24 0.58 0.28 5.09
CA VAL A 24 1.60 1.34 5.03
C VAL A 24 2.99 0.75 4.81
N ALA A 25 3.34 -0.32 5.54
CA ALA A 25 4.60 -1.02 5.39
C ALA A 25 4.76 -1.60 3.98
N ALA A 26 3.71 -2.16 3.37
CA ALA A 26 3.74 -2.67 2.01
C ALA A 26 3.99 -1.55 0.97
N MET A 27 3.43 -0.36 1.19
CA MET A 27 3.67 0.81 0.32
C MET A 27 5.12 1.32 0.45
N VAL A 28 5.64 1.43 1.67
CA VAL A 28 7.04 1.80 1.92
C VAL A 28 7.99 0.76 1.31
N TRP A 29 7.66 -0.53 1.43
CA TRP A 29 8.42 -1.62 0.83
C TRP A 29 8.47 -1.52 -0.70
N ALA A 30 7.33 -1.22 -1.35
CA ALA A 30 7.28 -1.04 -2.80
C ALA A 30 8.08 0.19 -3.27
N LEU A 31 8.09 1.27 -2.49
CA LEU A 31 8.90 2.45 -2.78
C LEU A 31 10.39 2.14 -2.65
N TRP A 32 10.78 1.45 -1.57
CA TRP A 32 12.15 0.99 -1.34
C TRP A 32 12.63 0.08 -2.47
N LEU A 33 11.82 -0.91 -2.85
CA LEU A 33 12.16 -1.86 -3.91
C LEU A 33 12.30 -1.17 -5.28
N SER A 34 11.41 -0.22 -5.58
CA SER A 34 11.49 0.58 -6.80
C SER A 34 12.75 1.45 -6.83
N ARG A 35 13.19 1.98 -5.66
CA ARG A 35 14.46 2.71 -5.55
C ARG A 35 15.67 1.80 -5.71
N ASN A 36 15.65 0.61 -5.10
CA ASN A 36 16.71 -0.37 -5.26
C ASN A 36 16.88 -0.80 -6.72
N GLU A 37 15.80 -0.95 -7.47
CA GLU A 37 15.92 -1.33 -8.89
C GLU A 37 16.65 -0.28 -9.72
N VAL A 38 16.39 1.00 -9.50
CA VAL A 38 17.10 2.09 -10.18
C VAL A 38 18.58 2.09 -9.81
N VAL A 39 18.90 1.88 -8.52
CA VAL A 39 20.27 1.94 -8.00
C VAL A 39 21.10 0.72 -8.44
N PHE A 40 20.53 -0.48 -8.40
CA PHE A 40 21.27 -1.72 -8.64
C PHE A 40 21.19 -2.21 -10.09
N TYR A 41 20.08 -1.96 -10.79
CA TYR A 41 19.87 -2.45 -12.15
C TYR A 41 19.95 -1.36 -13.23
N HIS A 42 20.25 -0.10 -12.84
CA HIS A 42 20.20 1.07 -13.74
C HIS A 42 18.88 1.17 -14.52
N ASP A 43 17.78 0.70 -13.92
CA ASP A 43 16.46 0.77 -14.52
C ASP A 43 15.93 2.22 -14.49
N ASN A 44 15.04 2.56 -15.40
CA ASN A 44 14.42 3.88 -15.38
C ASN A 44 13.56 4.08 -14.13
N PRO A 45 13.49 5.30 -13.58
CA PRO A 45 12.64 5.57 -12.42
C PRO A 45 11.18 5.24 -12.74
N LYS A 46 10.60 4.32 -11.97
CA LYS A 46 9.20 3.91 -12.12
C LYS A 46 8.25 5.07 -11.86
N THR A 47 7.18 5.15 -12.65
CA THR A 47 6.15 6.17 -12.46
C THR A 47 5.41 5.96 -11.14
N TYR A 48 4.81 7.01 -10.60
CA TYR A 48 4.03 6.90 -9.35
C TYR A 48 2.94 5.81 -9.45
N MET A 49 2.32 5.66 -10.63
CA MET A 49 1.32 4.63 -10.90
C MET A 49 1.92 3.22 -10.76
N GLN A 50 3.07 2.96 -11.39
CA GLN A 50 3.77 1.67 -11.29
C GLN A 50 4.18 1.35 -9.85
N VAL A 51 4.66 2.34 -9.10
CA VAL A 51 5.02 2.16 -7.68
C VAL A 51 3.79 1.79 -6.85
N ILE A 52 2.65 2.46 -7.06
CA ILE A 52 1.41 2.17 -6.32
C ILE A 52 0.85 0.79 -6.67
N TYR A 53 0.80 0.41 -7.95
CA TYR A 53 0.38 -0.95 -8.34
C TYR A 53 1.26 -2.04 -7.74
N ARG A 54 2.55 -1.77 -7.61
CA ARG A 54 3.46 -2.70 -6.94
C ARG A 54 3.20 -2.75 -5.43
N GLY A 55 2.90 -1.62 -4.81
CA GLY A 55 2.48 -1.53 -3.42
C GLY A 55 1.19 -2.31 -3.14
N THR A 56 0.19 -2.18 -4.01
CA THR A 56 -1.08 -2.92 -3.88
C THR A 56 -0.90 -4.42 -4.11
N TYR A 57 0.01 -4.80 -5.02
CA TYR A 57 0.42 -6.20 -5.19
C TYR A 57 1.03 -6.76 -3.91
N TRP A 58 2.03 -6.09 -3.33
CA TRP A 58 2.64 -6.54 -2.07
C TRP A 58 1.64 -6.58 -0.92
N CYS A 59 0.75 -5.59 -0.83
CA CYS A 59 -0.29 -5.55 0.18
C CYS A 59 -1.25 -6.75 0.06
N ARG A 60 -1.63 -7.15 -1.16
CA ARG A 60 -2.42 -8.38 -1.40
C ARG A 60 -1.66 -9.65 -1.03
N SER A 61 -0.38 -9.73 -1.38
CA SER A 61 0.47 -10.86 -1.01
C SER A 61 0.59 -11.00 0.51
N TRP A 62 0.72 -9.88 1.23
CA TRP A 62 0.77 -9.87 2.70
C TRP A 62 -0.61 -10.08 3.33
N ALA A 63 -1.69 -9.71 2.65
CA ALA A 63 -3.05 -10.02 3.08
C ALA A 63 -3.32 -11.53 3.12
N LEU A 64 -2.65 -12.33 2.28
CA LEU A 64 -2.73 -13.80 2.35
C LEU A 64 -2.11 -14.38 3.62
N LEU A 65 -1.20 -13.65 4.28
CA LEU A 65 -0.59 -14.05 5.55
C LEU A 65 -1.50 -13.78 6.75
N GLN A 66 -2.61 -13.06 6.55
CA GLN A 66 -3.57 -12.80 7.63
C GLN A 66 -4.39 -14.06 7.94
N ARG A 67 -4.43 -14.44 9.22
CA ARG A 67 -5.17 -15.62 9.70
C ARG A 67 -6.69 -15.48 9.55
N HIS A 68 -7.19 -14.25 9.47
CA HIS A 68 -8.62 -13.95 9.44
C HIS A 68 -9.06 -13.53 8.03
N GLU A 69 -10.02 -14.26 7.45
CA GLU A 69 -10.51 -14.02 6.08
C GLU A 69 -11.13 -12.62 5.92
N ALA A 70 -11.90 -12.16 6.91
CA ALA A 70 -12.45 -10.80 6.91
C ALA A 70 -11.37 -9.71 6.87
N ALA A 71 -10.19 -9.97 7.44
CA ALA A 71 -9.06 -9.05 7.41
C ALA A 71 -8.44 -8.99 6.01
N LYS A 72 -8.28 -10.15 5.37
CA LYS A 72 -7.82 -10.29 3.99
C LYS A 72 -8.78 -9.59 3.03
N GLU A 73 -10.09 -9.80 3.16
CA GLU A 73 -11.08 -9.13 2.30
C GLU A 73 -11.03 -7.61 2.43
N LYS A 74 -10.97 -7.07 3.66
CA LYS A 74 -10.82 -5.63 3.90
C LYS A 74 -9.58 -5.07 3.18
N LEU A 75 -8.43 -5.74 3.29
CA LEU A 75 -7.19 -5.32 2.64
C LEU A 75 -7.28 -5.38 1.11
N VAL A 76 -7.87 -6.45 0.56
CA VAL A 76 -8.05 -6.60 -0.89
C VAL A 76 -8.98 -5.51 -1.43
N GLN A 77 -10.06 -5.21 -0.72
CA GLN A 77 -10.99 -4.13 -1.09
C GLN A 77 -10.32 -2.75 -1.03
N ALA A 78 -9.56 -2.48 0.03
CA ALA A 78 -8.78 -1.24 0.16
C ALA A 78 -7.76 -1.08 -1.00
N CYS A 79 -7.05 -2.15 -1.35
CA CYS A 79 -6.13 -2.15 -2.50
C CYS A 79 -6.86 -1.87 -3.81
N ARG A 80 -8.00 -2.53 -4.07
CA ARG A 80 -8.80 -2.29 -5.27
C ARG A 80 -9.32 -0.86 -5.35
N HIS A 81 -9.72 -0.28 -4.21
CA HIS A 81 -10.15 1.11 -4.15
C HIS A 81 -9.00 2.05 -4.50
N LEU A 82 -7.81 1.82 -3.93
CA LEU A 82 -6.62 2.62 -4.22
C LEU A 82 -6.25 2.56 -5.72
N GLU A 83 -6.25 1.37 -6.32
CA GLU A 83 -5.98 1.21 -7.76
C GLU A 83 -6.99 1.97 -8.62
N LYS A 84 -8.28 1.93 -8.28
CA LYS A 84 -9.31 2.69 -8.99
C LYS A 84 -9.08 4.20 -8.89
N VAL A 85 -8.75 4.71 -7.69
CA VAL A 85 -8.47 6.13 -7.50
C VAL A 85 -7.24 6.54 -8.32
N VAL A 86 -6.19 5.74 -8.33
CA VAL A 86 -4.98 6.00 -9.14
C VAL A 86 -5.31 6.04 -10.63
N MET A 87 -6.07 5.07 -11.14
CA MET A 87 -6.50 5.08 -12.54
C MET A 87 -7.35 6.30 -12.88
N MET A 88 -8.28 6.68 -12.01
CA MET A 88 -9.13 7.85 -12.22
C MET A 88 -8.31 9.14 -12.25
N VAL A 89 -7.39 9.32 -11.30
CA VAL A 89 -6.48 10.47 -11.26
C VAL A 89 -5.61 10.51 -12.51
N PHE A 90 -5.10 9.36 -12.96
CA PHE A 90 -4.33 9.27 -14.20
C PHE A 90 -5.19 9.65 -15.42
N ALA A 91 -6.40 9.12 -15.55
CA ALA A 91 -7.29 9.43 -16.67
C ALA A 91 -7.76 10.89 -16.69
N HIS A 92 -7.77 11.58 -15.54
CA HIS A 92 -8.15 12.99 -15.44
C HIS A 92 -6.98 13.95 -15.70
N ASN A 93 -5.73 13.53 -15.43
CA ASN A 93 -4.56 14.40 -15.46
C ASN A 93 -3.46 13.98 -16.45
N GLY A 94 -3.62 12.86 -17.14
CA GLY A 94 -2.72 12.34 -18.16
C GLY A 94 -3.22 12.67 -19.55
#